data_AF-A0A4W5KP36-F1
#
_entry.id   AF-A0A4W5KP36-F1
#
_cell.length_a   1.000
_cell.length_b   1.000
_cell.length_c   1.000
_cell.angle_alpha   90.00
_cell.angle_beta   90.00
_cell.angle_gamma   90.00
#
_symmetry.space_group_name_H-M   'P 1'
#
loop_
_entity.id
_entity.type
_entity.pdbx_description
1 polymer ?
#
loop_
_entity_poly.entity_id
_entity_poly.type
_entity_poly.pdbx_seq_one_letter_code
_entity_poly.pdbx_strand_id
1 'polypeptide(L)'
;ILATRVPPPAKYGGRHTVTLIPGDGIGPELLNHVRELFRFSCVPVDFEVVNVCSATEDDINNAITAIRRNGVALKGNIETLHTLPASHKSRNNLLRTTLDLYANVMHCKSLPGVQTRHNNIDIMIIRENTEGEYSSLEHESVSGVVECLKIITRTNSLRIAEYAFKLAREKGRKRVTAVHKANIMKLGDGLFLQCCREVAAGYPDIAFDAMIVDNTTMQLVSKPQQFDVMVMPNLYGNVVSNVCAGLVGGPGLVPGANYGRDYAVFETATRNTGKSIADRNIANPTAMLLASCMMLDHLKLHDYATMIRNAVLTTMNETQVSQVLSPHCTIHSPGVYSLRTPEWRSSLRHCISVQEASL
;
A
#
# COMPACT_ATOMS: atom_id res chain seq x y z
N ILE A 1 27.05 24.20 -3.76
CA ILE A 1 26.22 23.02 -3.42
C ILE A 1 26.12 22.19 -4.69
N LEU A 2 26.93 21.13 -4.80
CA LEU A 2 26.85 20.21 -5.94
C LEU A 2 25.47 19.56 -5.89
N ALA A 3 24.61 19.90 -6.84
CA ALA A 3 23.36 19.19 -7.03
C ALA A 3 23.73 17.71 -7.25
N THR A 4 23.42 16.85 -6.29
CA THR A 4 23.53 15.40 -6.43
C THR A 4 22.64 15.01 -7.60
N ARG A 5 23.25 14.84 -8.79
CA ARG A 5 22.56 14.40 -9.99
C ARG A 5 22.08 12.98 -9.73
N VAL A 6 20.81 12.84 -9.36
CA VAL A 6 20.15 11.53 -9.38
C VAL A 6 20.13 11.08 -10.84
N PRO A 7 20.65 9.88 -11.16
CA PRO A 7 20.61 9.37 -12.53
C PRO A 7 19.15 9.24 -12.99
N PRO A 8 18.87 9.36 -14.30
CA PRO A 8 17.52 9.19 -14.80
C PRO A 8 17.01 7.78 -14.48
N PRO A 9 15.68 7.59 -14.28
CA PRO A 9 15.10 6.27 -14.12
C PRO A 9 15.51 5.34 -15.25
N ALA A 10 15.74 4.07 -14.95
CA ALA A 10 16.24 3.06 -15.88
C ALA A 10 15.20 2.74 -16.96
N LYS A 11 15.15 3.57 -18.01
CA LYS A 11 14.29 3.40 -19.18
C LYS A 11 15.15 3.38 -20.45
N TYR A 12 15.22 2.23 -21.10
CA TYR A 12 16.01 2.02 -22.31
C TYR A 12 15.15 1.31 -23.36
N GLY A 13 15.16 1.80 -24.61
CA GLY A 13 14.36 1.19 -25.70
C GLY A 13 12.86 1.16 -25.43
N GLY A 14 12.34 2.14 -24.67
CA GLY A 14 10.91 2.21 -24.29
C GLY A 14 10.51 1.32 -23.11
N ARG A 15 11.41 0.46 -22.62
CA ARG A 15 11.15 -0.45 -21.49
C ARG A 15 11.71 0.08 -20.19
N HIS A 16 10.96 -0.08 -19.11
CA HIS A 16 11.35 0.35 -17.76
C HIS A 16 11.94 -0.83 -16.98
N THR A 17 13.11 -0.66 -16.38
CA THR A 17 13.63 -1.61 -15.39
C THR A 17 13.05 -1.27 -14.01
N VAL A 18 12.44 -2.26 -13.36
CA VAL A 18 11.82 -2.11 -12.04
C VAL A 18 12.43 -3.13 -11.09
N THR A 19 12.80 -2.70 -9.89
CA THR A 19 13.27 -3.62 -8.86
C THR A 19 12.11 -4.48 -8.34
N LEU A 20 12.27 -5.81 -8.36
CA LEU A 20 11.30 -6.74 -7.83
C LEU A 20 11.86 -7.41 -6.58
N ILE A 21 11.19 -7.26 -5.44
CA ILE A 21 11.59 -7.88 -4.17
C ILE A 21 10.54 -8.94 -3.81
N PRO A 22 10.81 -10.25 -3.99
CA PRO A 22 9.84 -11.31 -3.71
C PRO A 22 9.26 -11.27 -2.29
N GLY A 23 10.12 -11.01 -1.30
CA GLY A 23 9.76 -11.06 0.12
C GLY A 23 9.48 -12.49 0.61
N ASP A 24 8.81 -12.60 1.75
CA ASP A 24 8.52 -13.84 2.45
C ASP A 24 7.07 -14.31 2.23
N GLY A 25 6.79 -15.57 2.60
CA GLY A 25 5.45 -16.16 2.62
C GLY A 25 4.82 -16.24 1.23
N ILE A 26 3.65 -15.64 1.03
CA ILE A 26 2.93 -15.63 -0.27
C ILE A 26 3.56 -14.66 -1.30
N GLY A 27 4.53 -13.84 -0.90
CA GLY A 27 5.14 -12.84 -1.78
C GLY A 27 5.67 -13.39 -3.11
N PRO A 28 6.52 -14.45 -3.10
CA PRO A 28 7.07 -15.07 -4.30
C PRO A 28 6.02 -15.58 -5.29
N GLU A 29 4.97 -16.28 -4.80
CA GLU A 29 3.89 -16.78 -5.68
C GLU A 29 3.16 -15.60 -6.34
N LEU A 30 2.71 -14.61 -5.55
CA LEU A 30 1.96 -13.45 -6.04
C LEU A 30 2.73 -12.64 -7.07
N LEU A 31 4.02 -12.38 -6.82
CA LEU A 31 4.86 -11.62 -7.75
C LEU A 31 5.17 -12.42 -9.02
N ASN A 32 5.25 -13.75 -8.95
CA ASN A 32 5.34 -14.57 -10.15
C ASN A 32 4.07 -14.46 -11.02
N HIS A 33 2.88 -14.41 -10.40
CA HIS A 33 1.63 -14.13 -11.13
C HIS A 33 1.67 -12.77 -11.84
N VAL A 34 2.17 -11.72 -11.18
CA VAL A 34 2.34 -10.39 -11.80
C VAL A 34 3.27 -10.48 -13.01
N ARG A 35 4.44 -11.12 -12.87
CA ARG A 35 5.42 -11.27 -13.97
C ARG A 35 4.83 -11.97 -15.18
N GLU A 36 4.10 -13.07 -14.96
CA GLU A 36 3.46 -13.80 -16.04
C GLU A 36 2.37 -12.99 -16.74
N LEU A 37 1.56 -12.25 -15.98
CA LEU A 37 0.52 -11.39 -16.54
C LEU A 37 1.12 -10.23 -17.35
N PHE A 38 2.21 -9.63 -16.86
CA PHE A 38 2.92 -8.56 -17.55
C PHE A 38 3.55 -9.05 -18.85
N ARG A 39 4.10 -10.27 -18.84
CA ARG A 39 4.61 -10.92 -20.06
C ARG A 39 3.49 -11.21 -21.06
N PHE A 40 2.35 -11.73 -20.59
CA PHE A 40 1.20 -12.02 -21.44
C PHE A 40 0.65 -10.74 -22.10
N SER A 41 0.56 -9.66 -21.32
CA SER A 41 0.02 -8.38 -21.75
C SER A 41 1.05 -7.48 -22.45
N CYS A 42 2.22 -8.02 -22.81
CA CYS A 42 3.31 -7.30 -23.47
C CYS A 42 3.72 -5.97 -22.81
N VAL A 43 3.65 -5.89 -21.47
CA VAL A 43 3.97 -4.67 -20.73
C VAL A 43 5.47 -4.33 -20.91
N PRO A 44 5.83 -3.06 -21.20
CA PRO A 44 7.22 -2.64 -21.38
C PRO A 44 7.95 -2.45 -20.04
N VAL A 45 7.96 -3.50 -19.21
CA VAL A 45 8.61 -3.54 -17.90
C VAL A 45 9.50 -4.79 -17.81
N ASP A 46 10.75 -4.58 -17.41
CA ASP A 46 11.71 -5.63 -17.11
C ASP A 46 11.98 -5.64 -15.60
N PHE A 47 11.83 -6.81 -14.97
CA PHE A 47 12.01 -6.94 -13.54
C PHE A 47 13.44 -7.35 -13.20
N GLU A 48 14.13 -6.50 -12.45
CA GLU A 48 15.38 -6.85 -11.78
C GLU A 48 15.07 -7.45 -10.41
N VAL A 49 15.21 -8.77 -10.28
CA VAL A 49 14.88 -9.48 -9.05
C VAL A 49 16.00 -9.33 -8.03
N VAL A 50 15.66 -8.81 -6.86
CA VAL A 50 16.57 -8.71 -5.71
C VAL A 50 15.94 -9.45 -4.54
N ASN A 51 16.61 -10.52 -4.11
CA ASN A 51 16.14 -11.30 -2.96
C ASN A 51 16.53 -10.57 -1.68
N VAL A 52 15.55 -10.37 -0.81
CA VAL A 52 15.75 -9.88 0.54
C VAL A 52 15.13 -10.88 1.49
N CYS A 53 15.96 -11.76 2.04
CA CYS A 53 15.54 -12.74 3.03
C CYS A 53 15.80 -12.20 4.42
N SER A 54 14.94 -12.51 5.40
CA SER A 54 15.06 -12.02 6.78
C SER A 54 16.37 -12.33 7.52
N ALA A 55 17.30 -13.08 6.92
CA ALA A 55 18.51 -13.63 7.57
C ALA A 55 19.78 -12.74 7.46
N THR A 56 20.02 -12.01 6.36
CA THR A 56 21.29 -11.30 6.11
C THR A 56 21.10 -9.79 5.90
N GLU A 57 22.01 -8.95 6.43
CA GLU A 57 21.94 -7.48 6.28
C GLU A 57 22.42 -6.97 4.90
N ASP A 58 23.30 -7.69 4.22
CA ASP A 58 23.79 -7.25 2.89
C ASP A 58 22.67 -7.21 1.84
N ASP A 59 21.68 -8.08 1.97
CA ASP A 59 20.53 -8.15 1.06
C ASP A 59 19.74 -6.84 1.00
N ILE A 60 19.56 -6.16 2.14
CA ILE A 60 18.75 -4.93 2.17
C ILE A 60 19.48 -3.76 1.51
N ASN A 61 20.81 -3.70 1.65
CA ASN A 61 21.64 -2.69 0.99
C ASN A 61 21.64 -2.88 -0.53
N ASN A 62 21.66 -4.12 -1.00
CA ASN A 62 21.52 -4.45 -2.41
C ASN A 62 20.17 -3.99 -2.97
N ALA A 63 19.08 -4.24 -2.23
CA ALA A 63 17.75 -3.78 -2.61
C ALA A 63 17.66 -2.25 -2.67
N ILE A 64 18.16 -1.54 -1.64
CA ILE A 64 18.19 -0.07 -1.63
C ILE A 64 18.97 0.47 -2.83
N THR A 65 20.11 -0.13 -3.16
CA THR A 65 20.94 0.27 -4.31
C THR A 65 20.22 0.06 -5.64
N ALA A 66 19.54 -1.09 -5.81
CA ALA A 66 18.74 -1.37 -6.99
C ALA A 66 17.59 -0.36 -7.15
N ILE A 67 16.90 -0.03 -6.05
CA ILE A 67 15.82 0.98 -6.07
C ILE A 67 16.37 2.37 -6.42
N ARG A 68 17.53 2.75 -5.86
CA ARG A 68 18.18 4.03 -6.19
C ARG A 68 18.54 4.14 -7.67
N ARG A 69 18.94 3.03 -8.30
CA ARG A 69 19.26 2.97 -9.72
C ARG A 69 18.00 3.03 -10.60
N ASN A 70 16.96 2.28 -10.23
CA ASN A 70 15.79 2.08 -11.09
C ASN A 70 14.69 3.14 -10.85
N GLY A 71 14.66 3.76 -9.68
CA GLY A 71 13.64 4.73 -9.26
C GLY A 71 12.38 4.10 -8.68
N VAL A 72 12.05 2.87 -9.08
CA VAL A 72 10.76 2.22 -8.79
C VAL A 72 10.96 0.77 -8.38
N ALA A 73 10.14 0.31 -7.43
CA ALA A 73 10.12 -1.08 -6.99
C ALA A 73 8.71 -1.64 -6.81
N LEU A 74 8.57 -2.96 -7.00
CA LEU A 74 7.42 -3.75 -6.59
C LEU A 74 7.89 -4.80 -5.57
N LYS A 75 7.29 -4.84 -4.38
CA LYS A 75 7.73 -5.75 -3.31
C LYS A 75 6.60 -6.58 -2.72
N GLY A 76 6.94 -7.82 -2.37
CA GLY A 76 6.20 -8.62 -1.40
C GLY A 76 6.48 -8.17 0.02
N ASN A 77 5.87 -8.84 0.99
CA ASN A 77 6.05 -8.50 2.41
C ASN A 77 7.30 -9.17 2.98
N ILE A 78 8.15 -8.39 3.63
CA ILE A 78 9.30 -8.91 4.39
C ILE A 78 8.85 -9.02 5.85
N GLU A 79 9.02 -10.18 6.46
CA GLU A 79 8.60 -10.39 7.85
C GLU A 79 9.50 -9.64 8.83
N THR A 80 8.93 -9.20 9.94
CA THR A 80 9.70 -8.76 11.11
C THR A 80 9.08 -9.41 12.33
N LEU A 81 9.84 -10.28 12.99
CA LEU A 81 9.38 -11.01 14.17
C LEU A 81 9.62 -10.17 15.43
N HIS A 82 8.64 -10.14 16.32
CA HIS A 82 8.73 -9.45 17.62
C HIS A 82 9.68 -10.14 18.61
N THR A 83 10.06 -11.39 18.32
CA THR A 83 11.03 -12.17 19.11
C THR A 83 12.48 -11.81 18.82
N LEU A 84 12.73 -10.96 17.81
CA LEU A 84 14.08 -10.49 17.51
C LEU A 84 14.53 -9.47 18.56
N PRO A 85 15.85 -9.32 18.76
CA PRO A 85 16.39 -8.34 19.72
C PRO A 85 15.92 -6.91 19.41
N ALA A 86 15.80 -6.07 20.44
CA ALA A 86 15.40 -4.66 20.28
C ALA A 86 16.35 -3.85 19.35
N SER A 87 17.61 -4.29 19.22
CA SER A 87 18.58 -3.71 18.28
C SER A 87 18.25 -4.00 16.81
N HIS A 88 17.45 -5.03 16.52
CA HIS A 88 17.11 -5.41 15.15
C HIS A 88 16.02 -4.49 14.59
N LYS A 89 16.43 -3.60 13.68
CA LYS A 89 15.51 -2.70 12.99
C LYS A 89 14.71 -3.45 11.91
N SER A 90 13.43 -3.12 11.77
CA SER A 90 12.62 -3.66 10.67
C SER A 90 13.20 -3.25 9.31
N ARG A 91 13.47 -4.24 8.45
CA ARG A 91 13.96 -4.03 7.08
C ARG A 91 13.01 -3.19 6.24
N ASN A 92 11.70 -3.34 6.47
CA ASN A 92 10.69 -2.51 5.82
C ASN A 92 10.80 -1.04 6.26
N ASN A 93 11.09 -0.79 7.54
CA ASN A 93 11.30 0.57 8.04
C ASN A 93 12.60 1.17 7.47
N LEU A 94 13.67 0.37 7.41
CA LEU A 94 14.94 0.79 6.83
C LEU A 94 14.80 1.19 5.36
N LEU A 95 14.03 0.44 4.56
CA LEU A 95 13.71 0.83 3.17
C LEU A 95 13.01 2.18 3.11
N ARG A 96 12.01 2.41 3.98
CA ARG A 96 11.25 3.67 3.98
C ARG A 96 12.08 4.86 4.37
N THR A 97 12.86 4.75 5.44
CA THR A 97 13.64 5.86 5.97
C THR A 97 14.86 6.15 5.10
N THR A 98 15.56 5.13 4.60
CA THR A 98 16.76 5.30 3.77
C THR A 98 16.47 5.85 2.38
N LEU A 99 15.27 5.59 1.85
CA LEU A 99 14.79 6.10 0.56
C LEU A 99 13.85 7.31 0.71
N ASP A 100 13.65 7.81 1.93
CA ASP A 100 12.72 8.90 2.26
C ASP A 100 11.32 8.73 1.63
N LEU A 101 10.76 7.51 1.70
CA LEU A 101 9.42 7.17 1.21
C LEU A 101 8.36 7.65 2.21
N TYR A 102 8.21 8.96 2.31
CA TYR A 102 7.48 9.64 3.38
C TYR A 102 5.95 9.50 3.33
N ALA A 103 5.38 9.23 2.15
CA ALA A 103 3.93 9.13 1.97
C ALA A 103 3.52 7.69 1.67
N ASN A 104 2.88 7.02 2.63
CA ASN A 104 2.17 5.77 2.38
C ASN A 104 0.73 6.07 1.94
N VAL A 105 0.32 5.57 0.79
CA VAL A 105 -1.00 5.77 0.21
C VAL A 105 -1.70 4.43 0.06
N MET A 106 -2.93 4.37 0.54
CA MET A 106 -3.80 3.21 0.44
C MET A 106 -5.17 3.64 -0.08
N HIS A 107 -5.65 2.98 -1.13
CA HIS A 107 -6.97 3.25 -1.70
C HIS A 107 -7.93 2.11 -1.35
N CYS A 108 -8.82 2.36 -0.40
CA CYS A 108 -9.83 1.41 0.06
C CYS A 108 -11.14 1.64 -0.68
N LYS A 109 -11.41 0.82 -1.70
CA LYS A 109 -12.64 0.87 -2.48
C LYS A 109 -13.42 -0.44 -2.35
N SER A 110 -14.72 -0.35 -2.08
CA SER A 110 -15.62 -1.51 -2.15
C SER A 110 -15.63 -2.06 -3.58
N LEU A 111 -15.42 -3.36 -3.71
CA LEU A 111 -15.44 -4.06 -5.00
C LEU A 111 -16.83 -4.68 -5.23
N PRO A 112 -17.46 -4.53 -6.42
CA PRO A 112 -18.83 -4.98 -6.65
C PRO A 112 -19.11 -6.46 -6.34
N GLY A 113 -18.14 -7.34 -6.57
CA GLY A 113 -18.29 -8.79 -6.32
C GLY A 113 -17.96 -9.25 -4.90
N VAL A 114 -17.50 -8.35 -4.02
CA VAL A 114 -17.09 -8.70 -2.65
C VAL A 114 -18.17 -8.27 -1.66
N GLN A 115 -18.87 -9.25 -1.10
CA GLN A 115 -19.91 -9.00 -0.11
C GLN A 115 -19.29 -8.69 1.26
N THR A 116 -19.63 -7.53 1.81
CA THR A 116 -19.15 -7.08 3.13
C THR A 116 -20.29 -6.42 3.89
N ARG A 117 -20.07 -6.09 5.17
CA ARG A 117 -21.08 -5.38 5.98
C ARG A 117 -21.38 -3.98 5.47
N HIS A 118 -20.40 -3.30 4.87
CA HIS A 118 -20.52 -1.91 4.43
C HIS A 118 -20.28 -1.79 2.94
N ASN A 119 -21.18 -1.09 2.24
CA ASN A 119 -21.10 -0.91 0.79
C ASN A 119 -20.67 0.52 0.43
N ASN A 120 -20.26 0.71 -0.83
CA ASN A 120 -19.94 2.01 -1.42
C ASN A 120 -18.87 2.79 -0.63
N ILE A 121 -17.83 2.10 -0.18
CA ILE A 121 -16.66 2.72 0.43
C ILE A 121 -15.70 3.14 -0.67
N ASP A 122 -15.19 4.36 -0.60
CA ASP A 122 -14.14 4.86 -1.50
C ASP A 122 -13.27 5.90 -0.77
N ILE A 123 -12.36 5.39 0.06
CA ILE A 123 -11.54 6.18 0.99
C ILE A 123 -10.07 6.10 0.57
N MET A 124 -9.38 7.25 0.51
CA MET A 124 -7.93 7.32 0.35
C MET A 124 -7.27 7.65 1.68
N ILE A 125 -6.34 6.80 2.11
CA ILE A 125 -5.62 6.96 3.37
C ILE A 125 -4.18 7.34 3.04
N ILE A 126 -3.74 8.44 3.62
CA ILE A 126 -2.41 9.01 3.43
C ILE A 126 -1.74 9.09 4.80
N ARG A 127 -0.70 8.28 4.95
CA ARG A 127 0.00 8.06 6.21
C ARG A 127 1.42 8.60 6.10
N GLU A 128 1.80 9.40 7.09
CA GLU A 128 3.21 9.75 7.34
C GLU A 128 4.00 8.47 7.64
N ASN A 129 5.15 8.27 7.01
CA ASN A 129 5.81 6.96 6.93
C ASN A 129 7.29 6.96 7.35
N THR A 130 7.80 8.07 7.91
CA THR A 130 9.22 8.28 8.23
C THR A 130 9.49 8.64 9.69
N GLU A 131 8.51 9.13 10.45
CA GLU A 131 8.68 9.53 11.85
C GLU A 131 7.56 9.00 12.75
N GLY A 132 7.35 9.64 13.91
CA GLY A 132 6.38 9.23 14.91
C GLY A 132 6.91 8.10 15.79
N GLU A 133 6.04 7.14 16.08
CA GLU A 133 6.32 5.99 16.94
C GLU A 133 7.25 4.97 16.26
N TYR A 134 7.40 5.02 14.93
CA TYR A 134 8.29 4.15 14.16
C TYR A 134 9.72 4.69 14.03
N SER A 135 10.06 5.75 14.78
CA SER A 135 11.46 6.14 15.03
C SER A 135 12.23 5.05 15.78
N SER A 136 11.52 4.16 16.49
CA SER A 136 12.06 3.06 17.29
C SER A 136 13.11 3.52 18.30
N LEU A 137 12.91 4.70 18.88
CA LEU A 137 13.73 5.25 19.95
C LEU A 137 13.15 4.79 21.29
N GLU A 138 13.61 3.61 21.72
CA GLU A 138 13.20 2.99 22.97
C GLU A 138 14.42 2.71 23.85
N HIS A 139 14.26 2.90 25.15
CA HIS A 139 15.27 2.55 26.13
C HIS A 139 14.63 2.20 27.48
N GLU A 140 15.33 1.43 28.29
CA GLU A 140 14.93 1.10 29.66
C GLU A 140 15.74 1.97 30.61
N SER A 141 15.12 3.03 31.15
CA SER A 141 15.79 4.02 32.01
C SER A 141 16.21 3.40 33.34
N VAL A 142 15.35 2.57 33.92
CA VAL A 142 15.62 1.71 35.07
C VAL A 142 14.89 0.38 34.86
N SER A 143 15.34 -0.67 35.54
CA SER A 143 14.73 -2.00 35.37
C SER A 143 13.21 -1.96 35.59
N GLY A 144 12.46 -2.37 34.57
CA GLY A 144 10.99 -2.35 34.53
C GLY A 144 10.36 -1.06 34.00
N VAL A 145 11.14 -0.02 33.65
CA VAL A 145 10.65 1.27 33.15
C VAL A 145 11.19 1.53 31.75
N VAL A 146 10.33 1.33 30.75
CA VAL A 146 10.66 1.50 29.33
C VAL A 146 10.04 2.80 28.81
N GLU A 147 10.89 3.63 28.20
CA GLU A 147 10.49 4.87 27.54
C GLU A 147 10.47 4.67 26.02
N CYS A 148 9.44 5.20 25.36
CA CYS A 148 9.31 5.23 23.91
C CYS A 148 9.15 6.68 23.44
N LEU A 149 10.11 7.16 22.64
CA LEU A 149 10.19 8.56 22.22
C LEU A 149 9.56 8.75 20.84
N LYS A 150 8.35 9.31 20.83
CA LYS A 150 7.65 9.75 19.62
C LYS A 150 8.18 11.11 19.17
N ILE A 151 8.72 11.15 17.95
CA ILE A 151 9.22 12.40 17.34
C ILE A 151 8.28 12.81 16.21
N ILE A 152 7.71 14.02 16.30
CA ILE A 152 6.96 14.67 15.21
C ILE A 152 7.66 15.96 14.86
N THR A 153 7.91 16.17 13.57
CA THR A 153 8.57 17.37 13.06
C THR A 153 7.63 18.15 12.14
N ARG A 154 7.81 19.47 12.15
CA ARG A 154 7.05 20.38 11.30
C ARG A 154 7.30 20.08 9.81
N THR A 155 8.55 19.83 9.43
CA THR A 155 8.95 19.54 8.05
C THR A 155 8.21 18.33 7.49
N ASN A 156 8.18 17.22 8.24
CA ASN A 156 7.52 16.00 7.79
C ASN A 156 5.99 16.10 7.82
N SER A 157 5.45 16.84 8.80
CA SER A 157 4.02 17.13 8.88
C SER A 157 3.52 18.02 7.73
N LEU A 158 4.30 19.02 7.31
CA LEU A 158 3.97 19.87 6.17
C LEU A 158 3.97 19.09 4.86
N ARG A 159 5.06 18.34 4.56
CA ARG A 159 5.16 17.60 3.29
C ARG A 159 4.07 16.54 3.11
N ILE A 160 3.67 15.85 4.18
CA ILE A 160 2.61 14.83 4.08
C ILE A 160 1.23 15.49 3.90
N ALA A 161 0.99 16.62 4.55
CA ALA A 161 -0.23 17.41 4.35
C ALA A 161 -0.30 17.97 2.92
N GLU A 162 0.77 18.58 2.43
CA GLU A 162 0.87 19.07 1.05
C GLU A 162 0.62 17.95 0.03
N TYR A 163 1.26 16.80 0.24
CA TYR A 163 1.02 15.62 -0.58
C TYR A 163 -0.44 15.20 -0.56
N ALA A 164 -1.08 15.19 0.61
CA ALA A 164 -2.49 14.81 0.75
C ALA A 164 -3.44 15.73 0.00
N PHE A 165 -3.30 17.04 0.16
CA PHE A 165 -4.12 18.03 -0.53
C PHE A 165 -3.87 18.05 -2.04
N LYS A 166 -2.61 17.93 -2.46
CA LYS A 166 -2.26 17.80 -3.89
C LYS A 166 -2.89 16.57 -4.51
N LEU A 167 -2.75 15.41 -3.89
CA LEU A 167 -3.34 14.16 -4.37
C LEU A 167 -4.87 14.24 -4.41
N ALA A 168 -5.48 14.83 -3.38
CA ALA A 168 -6.92 15.06 -3.35
C ALA A 168 -7.39 15.89 -4.56
N ARG A 169 -6.72 17.02 -4.86
CA ARG A 169 -7.04 17.86 -6.02
C ARG A 169 -6.85 17.11 -7.35
N GLU A 170 -5.71 16.44 -7.53
CA GLU A 170 -5.40 15.66 -8.75
C GLU A 170 -6.40 14.54 -9.02
N LYS A 171 -6.94 13.93 -7.97
CA LYS A 171 -7.95 12.87 -8.05
C LYS A 171 -9.39 13.39 -8.02
N GLY A 172 -9.59 14.71 -8.03
CA GLY A 172 -10.91 15.33 -8.00
C GLY A 172 -11.69 15.12 -6.70
N ARG A 173 -11.00 14.75 -5.61
CA ARG A 173 -11.57 14.59 -4.27
C ARG A 173 -11.91 15.94 -3.67
N LYS A 174 -12.86 15.97 -2.74
CA LYS A 174 -13.47 17.21 -2.24
C LYS A 174 -13.22 17.44 -0.76
N ARG A 175 -12.77 16.42 -0.02
CA ARG A 175 -12.58 16.54 1.43
C ARG A 175 -11.31 15.86 1.91
N VAL A 176 -10.58 16.53 2.81
CA VAL A 176 -9.42 16.00 3.52
C VAL A 176 -9.67 16.07 5.02
N THR A 177 -9.69 14.92 5.68
CA THR A 177 -9.80 14.81 7.15
C THR A 177 -8.42 14.54 7.78
N ALA A 178 -7.95 15.43 8.65
CA ALA A 178 -6.76 15.18 9.47
C ALA A 178 -7.11 14.36 10.72
N VAL A 179 -6.56 13.15 10.84
CA VAL A 179 -6.79 12.28 12.00
C VAL A 179 -5.67 12.45 13.02
N HIS A 180 -6.02 12.68 14.29
CA HIS A 180 -5.07 13.00 15.35
C HIS A 180 -5.55 12.59 16.74
N LYS A 181 -4.73 12.83 17.77
CA LYS A 181 -5.04 12.71 19.19
C LYS A 181 -4.53 13.95 19.98
N ALA A 182 -4.58 15.12 19.34
CA ALA A 182 -4.18 16.41 19.92
C ALA A 182 -4.90 16.81 21.22
N ASN A 183 -6.03 16.17 21.58
CA ASN A 183 -6.68 16.38 22.88
C ASN A 183 -5.85 15.81 24.05
N ILE A 184 -5.03 14.80 23.81
CA ILE A 184 -4.10 14.21 24.79
C ILE A 184 -2.66 14.69 24.50
N MET A 185 -2.16 14.47 23.28
CA MET A 185 -0.82 14.89 22.87
C MET A 185 -0.84 16.30 22.27
N LYS A 186 -0.99 17.30 23.15
CA LYS A 186 -1.16 18.71 22.76
C LYS A 186 -0.01 19.28 21.92
N LEU A 187 1.22 18.82 22.15
CA LEU A 187 2.40 19.31 21.42
C LEU A 187 2.64 18.54 20.12
N GLY A 188 2.87 17.23 20.17
CA GLY A 188 3.20 16.42 18.99
C GLY A 188 2.08 16.41 17.95
N ASP A 189 0.91 15.91 18.33
CA ASP A 189 -0.25 15.85 17.43
C ASP A 189 -0.87 17.23 17.18
N GLY A 190 -0.71 18.16 18.13
CA GLY A 190 -1.10 19.56 17.92
C GLY A 190 -0.28 20.23 16.82
N LEU A 191 1.05 19.99 16.77
CA LEU A 191 1.92 20.46 15.70
C LEU A 191 1.51 19.87 14.34
N PHE A 192 1.26 18.57 14.28
CA PHE A 192 0.77 17.93 13.05
C PHE A 192 -0.52 18.57 12.55
N LEU A 193 -1.52 18.71 13.43
CA LEU A 193 -2.81 19.32 13.11
C LEU A 193 -2.69 20.78 12.66
N GLN A 194 -1.78 21.54 13.28
CA GLN A 194 -1.48 22.91 12.87
C GLN A 194 -0.91 22.93 11.44
N CYS A 195 0.05 22.07 11.12
CA CYS A 195 0.61 21.98 9.77
C CYS A 195 -0.47 21.63 8.73
N CYS A 196 -1.37 20.70 9.03
CA CYS A 196 -2.49 20.39 8.15
C CYS A 196 -3.40 21.60 7.90
N ARG A 197 -3.72 22.39 8.93
CA ARG A 197 -4.51 23.62 8.80
C ARG A 197 -3.82 24.68 7.96
N GLU A 198 -2.52 24.86 8.15
CA GLU A 198 -1.72 25.82 7.37
C GLU A 198 -1.72 25.46 5.88
N VAL A 199 -1.53 24.18 5.54
CA VAL A 199 -1.61 23.70 4.16
C VAL A 199 -3.03 23.85 3.62
N ALA A 200 -4.06 23.51 4.40
CA ALA A 200 -5.46 23.62 3.98
C ALA A 200 -5.84 25.04 3.52
N ALA A 201 -5.26 26.08 4.12
CA ALA A 201 -5.49 27.47 3.71
C ALA A 201 -5.07 27.75 2.26
N GLY A 202 -4.12 26.99 1.69
CA GLY A 202 -3.72 27.05 0.28
C GLY A 202 -4.61 26.27 -0.69
N TYR A 203 -5.62 25.54 -0.17
CA TYR A 203 -6.52 24.69 -0.96
C TYR A 203 -8.00 24.98 -0.63
N PRO A 204 -8.49 26.21 -0.92
CA PRO A 204 -9.86 26.62 -0.55
C PRO A 204 -10.96 25.82 -1.27
N ASP A 205 -10.62 25.13 -2.37
CA ASP A 205 -11.49 24.24 -3.13
C ASP A 205 -11.71 22.86 -2.48
N ILE A 206 -10.96 22.54 -1.43
CA ILE A 206 -11.02 21.26 -0.70
C ILE A 206 -11.50 21.52 0.73
N ALA A 207 -12.60 20.89 1.11
CA ALA A 207 -13.11 20.95 2.48
C ALA A 207 -12.10 20.30 3.43
N PHE A 208 -11.75 21.00 4.51
CA PHE A 208 -10.86 20.49 5.55
C PHE A 208 -11.61 20.31 6.86
N ASP A 209 -11.43 19.13 7.47
CA ASP A 209 -11.88 18.85 8.82
C ASP A 209 -10.83 18.04 9.58
N ALA A 210 -10.99 17.99 10.90
CA ALA A 210 -10.09 17.25 11.78
C ALA A 210 -10.91 16.39 12.74
N MET A 211 -10.44 15.16 12.97
CA MET A 211 -11.14 14.20 13.80
C MET A 211 -10.18 13.48 14.73
N ILE A 212 -10.59 13.30 15.99
CA ILE A 212 -9.81 12.48 16.91
C ILE A 212 -9.85 11.01 16.47
N VAL A 213 -8.74 10.28 16.61
CA VAL A 213 -8.58 8.91 16.11
C VAL A 213 -9.61 7.94 16.68
N ASP A 214 -9.99 8.07 17.96
CA ASP A 214 -11.03 7.24 18.58
C ASP A 214 -12.39 7.42 17.90
N ASN A 215 -12.81 8.67 17.67
CA ASN A 215 -14.05 8.93 16.97
C ASN A 215 -13.93 8.48 15.51
N THR A 216 -12.76 8.64 14.90
CA THR A 216 -12.51 8.19 13.53
C THR A 216 -12.76 6.69 13.39
N THR A 217 -12.25 5.86 14.30
CA THR A 217 -12.48 4.41 14.26
C THR A 217 -13.95 4.05 14.52
N MET A 218 -14.62 4.74 15.46
CA MET A 218 -16.07 4.59 15.67
C MET A 218 -16.89 4.94 14.41
N GLN A 219 -16.55 6.04 13.74
CA GLN A 219 -17.20 6.50 12.53
C GLN A 219 -16.92 5.58 11.34
N LEU A 220 -15.72 5.02 11.22
CA LEU A 220 -15.37 4.08 10.15
C LEU A 220 -16.20 2.80 10.19
N VAL A 221 -16.46 2.26 11.38
CA VAL A 221 -17.28 1.04 11.53
C VAL A 221 -18.79 1.33 11.54
N SER A 222 -19.20 2.60 11.58
CA SER A 222 -20.61 2.99 11.62
C SER A 222 -21.07 3.57 10.28
N LYS A 223 -20.41 4.62 9.80
CA LYS A 223 -20.70 5.34 8.55
C LYS A 223 -19.40 5.70 7.81
N PRO A 224 -18.69 4.71 7.22
CA PRO A 224 -17.41 4.96 6.55
C PRO A 224 -17.52 5.86 5.32
N GLN A 225 -18.68 5.90 4.65
CA GLN A 225 -18.91 6.65 3.40
C GLN A 225 -18.81 8.16 3.58
N GLN A 226 -18.76 8.65 4.81
CA GLN A 226 -18.51 10.06 5.04
C GLN A 226 -17.08 10.44 4.60
N PHE A 227 -16.09 9.57 4.78
CA PHE A 227 -14.68 9.85 4.53
C PHE A 227 -14.33 9.84 3.04
N ASP A 228 -13.44 10.77 2.66
CA ASP A 228 -12.92 10.90 1.30
C ASP A 228 -11.40 10.68 1.33
N VAL A 229 -10.60 11.74 1.54
CA VAL A 229 -9.16 11.63 1.81
C VAL A 229 -8.90 11.79 3.31
N MET A 230 -8.05 10.94 3.89
CA MET A 230 -7.65 11.01 5.29
C MET A 230 -6.14 11.13 5.38
N VAL A 231 -5.64 12.10 6.14
CA VAL A 231 -4.20 12.30 6.39
C VAL A 231 -3.89 12.15 7.87
N MET A 232 -2.83 11.42 8.22
CA MET A 232 -2.52 11.13 9.63
C MET A 232 -1.06 10.76 9.92
N PRO A 233 -0.62 10.92 11.19
CA PRO A 233 0.66 10.40 11.66
C PRO A 233 0.80 8.89 11.55
N ASN A 234 2.03 8.42 11.70
CA ASN A 234 2.45 7.07 11.33
C ASN A 234 1.69 5.93 12.02
N LEU A 235 1.58 5.93 13.35
CA LEU A 235 0.89 4.86 14.09
C LEU A 235 -0.60 4.78 13.80
N TYR A 236 -1.30 5.91 13.80
CA TYR A 236 -2.74 5.93 13.52
C TYR A 236 -3.02 5.52 12.09
N GLY A 237 -2.15 5.91 11.15
CA GLY A 237 -2.16 5.45 9.78
C GLY A 237 -2.19 3.93 9.70
N ASN A 238 -1.31 3.25 10.43
CA ASN A 238 -1.30 1.79 10.43
C ASN A 238 -2.61 1.18 10.91
N VAL A 239 -3.16 1.68 12.03
CA VAL A 239 -4.39 1.14 12.62
C VAL A 239 -5.59 1.41 11.71
N VAL A 240 -5.77 2.65 11.28
CA VAL A 240 -6.89 3.07 10.42
C VAL A 240 -6.85 2.35 9.08
N SER A 241 -5.68 2.19 8.46
CA SER A 241 -5.50 1.40 7.23
C SER A 241 -5.99 -0.04 7.39
N ASN A 242 -5.68 -0.71 8.51
CA ASN A 242 -6.14 -2.09 8.74
C ASN A 242 -7.65 -2.16 8.96
N VAL A 243 -8.25 -1.19 9.66
CA VAL A 243 -9.72 -1.09 9.79
C VAL A 243 -10.36 -0.97 8.41
N CYS A 244 -9.88 -0.05 7.58
CA CYS A 244 -10.42 0.16 6.24
C CYS A 244 -10.22 -1.05 5.32
N ALA A 245 -9.09 -1.77 5.42
CA ALA A 245 -8.92 -3.05 4.72
C ALA A 245 -9.99 -4.06 5.12
N GLY A 246 -10.26 -4.19 6.42
CA GLY A 246 -11.33 -5.06 6.93
C GLY A 246 -12.71 -4.68 6.40
N LEU A 247 -13.01 -3.38 6.31
CA LEU A 247 -14.29 -2.88 5.80
C LEU A 247 -14.56 -3.26 4.34
N VAL A 248 -13.53 -3.31 3.50
CA VAL A 248 -13.66 -3.60 2.05
C VAL A 248 -13.44 -5.07 1.67
N GLY A 249 -13.30 -5.96 2.66
CA GLY A 249 -13.23 -7.42 2.45
C GLY A 249 -11.87 -8.06 2.74
N GLY A 250 -10.92 -7.28 3.24
CA GLY A 250 -9.70 -7.80 3.87
C GLY A 250 -8.40 -7.50 3.13
N PRO A 251 -7.27 -8.02 3.67
CA PRO A 251 -5.91 -7.69 3.24
C PRO A 251 -5.60 -8.06 1.78
N GLY A 252 -6.24 -9.10 1.24
CA GLY A 252 -5.99 -9.61 -0.11
C GLY A 252 -6.52 -8.72 -1.25
N LEU A 253 -7.23 -7.64 -0.93
CA LEU A 253 -7.91 -6.78 -1.91
C LEU A 253 -7.31 -5.38 -2.02
N VAL A 254 -6.58 -4.91 -1.01
CA VAL A 254 -6.19 -3.50 -0.92
C VAL A 254 -4.74 -3.27 -1.34
N PRO A 255 -4.49 -2.47 -2.39
CA PRO A 255 -3.14 -2.09 -2.80
C PRO A 255 -2.59 -0.95 -1.96
N GLY A 256 -1.27 -0.91 -1.83
CA GLY A 256 -0.52 0.15 -1.17
C GLY A 256 0.62 0.68 -2.02
N ALA A 257 0.99 1.92 -1.79
CA ALA A 257 2.17 2.53 -2.39
C ALA A 257 2.88 3.42 -1.38
N ASN A 258 4.21 3.44 -1.42
CA ASN A 258 5.03 4.35 -0.65
C ASN A 258 5.75 5.26 -1.64
N TYR A 259 5.50 6.55 -1.54
CA TYR A 259 6.08 7.57 -2.39
C TYR A 259 7.08 8.40 -1.59
N GLY A 260 8.25 8.60 -2.17
CA GLY A 260 9.21 9.62 -1.76
C GLY A 260 9.29 10.72 -2.82
N ARG A 261 10.29 11.60 -2.68
CA ARG A 261 10.58 12.62 -3.69
C ARG A 261 11.08 12.01 -5.00
N ASP A 262 12.04 11.09 -4.89
CA ASP A 262 12.78 10.54 -6.03
C ASP A 262 12.44 9.06 -6.31
N TYR A 263 11.80 8.38 -5.35
CA TYR A 263 11.58 6.93 -5.38
C TYR A 263 10.12 6.56 -5.12
N ALA A 264 9.68 5.41 -5.64
CA ALA A 264 8.37 4.83 -5.35
C ALA A 264 8.44 3.32 -5.17
N VAL A 265 7.76 2.80 -4.14
CA VAL A 265 7.69 1.36 -3.84
C VAL A 265 6.24 0.93 -3.68
N PHE A 266 5.82 0.00 -4.53
CA PHE A 266 4.47 -0.55 -4.59
C PHE A 266 4.41 -1.90 -3.88
N GLU A 267 3.35 -2.12 -3.10
CA GLU A 267 3.20 -3.31 -2.26
C GLU A 267 1.72 -3.57 -1.94
N THR A 268 1.41 -4.68 -1.28
CA THR A 268 0.09 -4.84 -0.67
C THR A 268 -0.06 -3.89 0.52
N ALA A 269 -1.24 -3.32 0.74
CA ALA A 269 -1.43 -2.33 1.79
C ALA A 269 -1.19 -2.91 3.19
N THR A 270 -1.57 -4.16 3.39
CA THR A 270 -1.39 -4.89 4.64
C THR A 270 -0.08 -5.65 4.63
N ARG A 271 0.68 -5.59 5.72
CA ARG A 271 2.00 -6.22 5.84
C ARG A 271 1.96 -7.71 6.19
N ASN A 272 0.88 -8.39 5.82
CA ASN A 272 0.68 -9.81 6.11
C ASN A 272 1.50 -10.66 5.13
N THR A 273 2.34 -11.54 5.66
CA THR A 273 3.16 -12.48 4.87
C THR A 273 2.36 -13.70 4.41
N GLY A 274 1.21 -13.98 5.03
CA GLY A 274 0.36 -15.11 4.65
C GLY A 274 1.04 -16.47 4.81
N LYS A 275 2.03 -16.61 5.70
CA LYS A 275 2.85 -17.84 5.83
C LYS A 275 2.05 -19.13 5.98
N SER A 276 0.88 -19.08 6.63
CA SER A 276 0.01 -20.25 6.82
C SER A 276 -0.58 -20.81 5.52
N ILE A 277 -0.64 -19.99 4.46
CA ILE A 277 -1.21 -20.34 3.15
C ILE A 277 -0.20 -20.32 2.00
N ALA A 278 1.08 -20.04 2.29
CA ALA A 278 2.15 -20.03 1.30
C ALA A 278 2.31 -21.39 0.61
N ASP A 279 2.66 -21.37 -0.68
CA ASP A 279 2.89 -22.55 -1.53
C ASP A 279 1.67 -23.47 -1.71
N ARG A 280 0.47 -22.98 -1.37
CA ARG A 280 -0.79 -23.72 -1.53
C ARG A 280 -1.60 -23.26 -2.75
N ASN A 281 -1.17 -22.21 -3.45
CA ASN A 281 -1.89 -21.62 -4.59
C ASN A 281 -3.35 -21.24 -4.25
N ILE A 282 -3.56 -20.73 -3.03
CA ILE A 282 -4.84 -20.22 -2.54
C ILE A 282 -4.77 -18.74 -2.12
N ALA A 283 -3.62 -18.09 -2.26
CA ALA A 283 -3.51 -16.67 -1.98
C ALA A 283 -4.25 -15.85 -3.05
N ASN A 284 -4.96 -14.82 -2.59
CA ASN A 284 -5.64 -13.88 -3.45
C ASN A 284 -4.62 -12.86 -4.02
N PRO A 285 -4.41 -12.82 -5.35
CA PRO A 285 -3.44 -11.93 -5.98
C PRO A 285 -3.95 -10.50 -6.22
N THR A 286 -5.22 -10.20 -5.93
CA THR A 286 -5.88 -8.93 -6.27
C THR A 286 -5.12 -7.72 -5.75
N ALA A 287 -4.77 -7.69 -4.45
CA ALA A 287 -4.04 -6.56 -3.86
C ALA A 287 -2.70 -6.29 -4.56
N MET A 288 -1.94 -7.35 -4.88
CA MET A 288 -0.63 -7.22 -5.51
C MET A 288 -0.75 -6.76 -6.97
N LEU A 289 -1.78 -7.22 -7.68
CA LEU A 289 -2.05 -6.79 -9.05
C LEU A 289 -2.57 -5.36 -9.13
N LEU A 290 -3.42 -4.94 -8.19
CA LEU A 290 -3.83 -3.55 -8.11
C LEU A 290 -2.65 -2.64 -7.73
N ALA A 291 -1.72 -3.12 -6.88
CA ALA A 291 -0.48 -2.40 -6.58
C ALA A 291 0.43 -2.28 -7.81
N SER A 292 0.52 -3.33 -8.63
CA SER A 292 1.26 -3.27 -9.90
C SER A 292 0.57 -2.35 -10.92
N CYS A 293 -0.76 -2.21 -10.90
CA CYS A 293 -1.46 -1.20 -11.69
C CYS A 293 -1.13 0.23 -11.22
N MET A 294 -1.04 0.48 -9.90
CA MET A 294 -0.58 1.77 -9.35
C MET A 294 0.86 2.08 -9.78
N MET A 295 1.71 1.05 -9.87
CA MET A 295 3.07 1.18 -10.40
C MET A 295 3.07 1.59 -11.87
N LEU A 296 2.25 0.96 -12.70
CA LEU A 296 2.12 1.30 -14.13
C LEU A 296 1.64 2.75 -14.32
N ASP A 297 0.69 3.21 -13.51
CA ASP A 297 0.27 4.62 -13.51
C ASP A 297 1.42 5.58 -13.16
N HIS A 298 2.26 5.21 -12.20
CA HIS A 298 3.44 6.01 -11.83
C HIS A 298 4.46 6.06 -12.98
N LEU A 299 4.64 4.95 -13.69
CA LEU A 299 5.50 4.85 -14.89
C LEU A 299 4.89 5.49 -16.14
N LYS A 300 3.68 6.07 -16.06
CA LYS A 300 2.91 6.66 -17.18
C LYS A 300 2.47 5.66 -18.23
N LEU A 301 2.32 4.39 -17.84
CA LEU A 301 1.81 3.29 -18.67
C LEU A 301 0.31 3.08 -18.40
N HIS A 302 -0.48 4.14 -18.58
CA HIS A 302 -1.89 4.20 -18.17
C HIS A 302 -2.81 3.20 -18.89
N ASP A 303 -2.54 2.92 -20.16
CA ASP A 303 -3.34 1.98 -20.96
C ASP A 303 -3.21 0.55 -20.40
N TYR A 304 -1.98 0.10 -20.16
CA TYR A 304 -1.70 -1.19 -19.50
C TYR A 304 -2.29 -1.25 -18.09
N ALA A 305 -2.17 -0.17 -17.32
CA ALA A 305 -2.73 -0.08 -15.98
C ALA A 305 -4.27 -0.21 -16.00
N THR A 306 -4.93 0.39 -16.98
CA THR A 306 -6.39 0.36 -17.14
C THR A 306 -6.88 -1.01 -17.59
N MET A 307 -6.23 -1.59 -18.60
CA MET A 307 -6.53 -2.93 -19.10
C MET A 307 -6.46 -3.99 -17.99
N ILE A 308 -5.32 -4.06 -17.29
CA ILE A 308 -5.12 -5.05 -16.21
C ILE A 308 -6.12 -4.81 -15.08
N ARG A 309 -6.32 -3.56 -14.65
CA ARG A 309 -7.26 -3.23 -13.57
C ARG A 309 -8.69 -3.62 -13.93
N ASN A 310 -9.14 -3.33 -15.15
CA ASN A 310 -10.46 -3.71 -15.63
C ASN A 310 -10.61 -5.22 -15.65
N ALA A 311 -9.61 -5.97 -16.16
CA ALA A 311 -9.63 -7.42 -16.12
C ALA A 311 -9.76 -7.97 -14.69
N VAL A 312 -9.00 -7.43 -13.72
CA VAL A 312 -9.11 -7.78 -12.30
C VAL A 312 -10.51 -7.52 -11.75
N LEU A 313 -11.08 -6.35 -12.01
CA LEU A 313 -12.41 -5.98 -11.54
C LEU A 313 -13.51 -6.85 -12.18
N THR A 314 -13.40 -7.15 -13.47
CA THR A 314 -14.33 -8.02 -14.20
C THR A 314 -14.29 -9.44 -13.65
N THR A 315 -13.10 -10.05 -13.50
CA THR A 315 -12.97 -11.40 -12.93
C THR A 315 -13.54 -11.49 -11.51
N MET A 316 -13.37 -10.44 -10.71
CA MET A 316 -13.96 -10.35 -9.37
C MET A 316 -15.49 -10.16 -9.37
N ASN A 317 -16.08 -9.65 -10.46
CA ASN A 317 -17.53 -9.44 -10.58
C ASN A 317 -18.23 -10.65 -11.21
N GLU A 318 -17.63 -11.24 -12.26
CA GLU A 318 -18.13 -12.45 -12.93
C GLU A 318 -18.16 -13.65 -12.00
N THR A 319 -17.38 -13.66 -10.92
CA THR A 319 -17.38 -14.71 -9.90
C THR A 319 -18.67 -14.78 -9.05
N GLN A 320 -19.75 -14.08 -9.41
CA GLN A 320 -21.11 -14.61 -9.24
C GLN A 320 -21.43 -15.77 -10.23
N VAL A 321 -20.53 -16.74 -10.39
CA VAL A 321 -20.81 -17.98 -11.14
C VAL A 321 -21.50 -18.96 -10.21
N SER A 322 -22.83 -19.00 -10.32
CA SER A 322 -23.62 -20.21 -10.24
C SER A 322 -22.87 -21.44 -10.79
N GLN A 323 -22.70 -22.47 -9.96
CA GLN A 323 -22.25 -23.83 -10.32
C GLN A 323 -20.80 -24.00 -10.83
N VAL A 324 -19.89 -24.32 -9.91
CA VAL A 324 -18.93 -25.40 -10.13
C VAL A 324 -19.24 -26.48 -9.09
N LEU A 325 -20.07 -27.44 -9.49
CA LEU A 325 -20.34 -28.66 -8.74
C LEU A 325 -19.06 -29.49 -8.63
N SER A 326 -18.36 -29.35 -7.51
CA SER A 326 -17.52 -30.41 -6.94
C SER A 326 -17.71 -30.39 -5.42
N PRO A 327 -18.04 -31.51 -4.74
CA PRO A 327 -18.46 -31.53 -3.33
C PRO A 327 -17.34 -31.20 -2.31
N HIS A 328 -16.21 -30.64 -2.74
CA HIS A 328 -14.99 -30.56 -1.93
C HIS A 328 -14.46 -29.13 -1.71
N CYS A 329 -15.18 -28.08 -2.11
CA CYS A 329 -14.88 -26.73 -1.66
C CYS A 329 -15.40 -26.51 -0.23
N THR A 330 -14.50 -26.66 0.74
CA THR A 330 -14.79 -26.45 2.16
C THR A 330 -14.93 -24.96 2.44
N ILE A 331 -16.07 -24.59 3.03
CA ILE A 331 -16.37 -23.24 3.50
C ILE A 331 -15.47 -22.93 4.70
N HIS A 332 -14.48 -22.07 4.50
CA HIS A 332 -13.77 -21.42 5.61
C HIS A 332 -14.06 -19.91 5.56
N SER A 333 -15.18 -19.53 6.18
CA SER A 333 -15.69 -18.17 6.42
C SER A 333 -16.60 -17.57 5.33
N PRO A 334 -17.69 -16.88 5.72
CA PRO A 334 -18.68 -16.38 4.77
C PRO A 334 -18.19 -15.11 4.05
N GLY A 335 -18.18 -15.12 2.72
CA GLY A 335 -18.20 -13.89 1.92
C GLY A 335 -17.13 -13.69 0.84
N VAL A 336 -16.14 -14.58 0.69
CA VAL A 336 -15.16 -14.50 -0.40
C VAL A 336 -15.11 -15.85 -1.12
N TYR A 337 -15.70 -15.92 -2.31
CA TYR A 337 -15.52 -17.05 -3.21
C TYR A 337 -14.05 -17.07 -3.67
N SER A 338 -13.26 -17.98 -3.12
CA SER A 338 -11.85 -18.12 -3.49
C SER A 338 -11.74 -19.06 -4.69
N LEU A 339 -11.60 -18.50 -5.90
CA LEU A 339 -10.97 -19.26 -6.99
C LEU A 339 -9.56 -19.65 -6.54
N ARG A 340 -9.08 -20.83 -6.95
CA ARG A 340 -7.66 -21.15 -6.77
C ARG A 340 -6.85 -20.20 -7.66
N THR A 341 -5.65 -19.85 -7.24
CA THR A 341 -4.82 -18.87 -7.96
C THR A 341 -4.60 -19.21 -9.46
N PRO A 342 -4.53 -20.49 -9.89
CA PRO A 342 -4.46 -20.86 -11.31
C PRO A 342 -5.75 -20.60 -12.11
N GLU A 343 -6.92 -20.81 -11.52
CA GLU A 343 -8.22 -20.57 -12.18
C GLU A 343 -8.41 -19.07 -12.41
N TRP A 344 -8.09 -18.28 -11.38
CA TRP A 344 -8.13 -16.83 -11.44
C TRP A 344 -7.18 -16.26 -12.51
N ARG A 345 -6.01 -16.90 -12.71
CA ARG A 345 -5.07 -16.57 -13.79
C ARG A 345 -5.67 -16.81 -15.18
N SER A 346 -6.37 -17.92 -15.39
CA SER A 346 -7.00 -18.23 -16.68
C SER A 346 -8.11 -17.24 -17.01
N SER A 347 -8.96 -16.90 -16.02
CA SER A 347 -10.01 -15.89 -16.18
C SER A 347 -9.44 -14.52 -16.55
N LEU A 348 -8.38 -14.06 -15.87
CA LEU A 348 -7.74 -12.79 -16.20
C LEU A 348 -7.23 -12.73 -17.64
N ARG A 349 -6.54 -13.78 -18.10
CA ARG A 349 -6.02 -13.82 -19.48
C ARG A 349 -7.16 -13.77 -20.49
N HIS A 350 -8.25 -14.49 -20.22
CA HIS A 350 -9.44 -14.44 -21.04
C HIS A 350 -10.03 -13.03 -21.11
N CYS A 351 -10.24 -12.37 -19.97
CA CYS A 351 -10.74 -10.99 -19.94
C CYS A 351 -9.86 -10.01 -20.72
N ILE A 352 -8.53 -10.15 -20.63
CA ILE A 352 -7.59 -9.30 -21.38
C ILE A 352 -7.71 -9.57 -22.89
N SER A 353 -7.71 -10.82 -23.32
CA SER A 353 -7.86 -11.16 -24.74
C SER A 353 -9.19 -10.67 -25.33
N VAL A 354 -10.27 -10.70 -24.55
CA VAL A 354 -11.57 -10.15 -24.98
C VAL A 354 -11.52 -8.64 -25.13
N GLN A 355 -10.83 -7.94 -24.23
CA GLN A 355 -10.64 -6.48 -24.31
C GLN A 355 -9.79 -6.09 -25.53
N GLU A 356 -8.68 -6.80 -25.79
CA GLU A 356 -7.83 -6.57 -26.95
C GLU A 356 -8.56 -6.85 -28.27
N ALA A 357 -9.44 -7.85 -28.33
CA ALA A 357 -10.25 -8.15 -29.51
C ALA A 357 -11.37 -7.13 -29.77
N SER A 358 -11.70 -6.30 -28.78
CA SER A 358 -12.77 -5.28 -28.86
C SER A 358 -12.23 -3.88 -29.24
N LEU A 359 -10.91 -3.72 -29.32
CA LEU A 359 -10.19 -2.52 -29.78
C LEU A 359 -9.85 -2.67 -31.27
#